data_AF-A0A5Q6PIU7-F1
#
_entry.id   AF-A0A5Q6PIU7-F1
#
_cell.length_a   1.000
_cell.length_b   1.000
_cell.length_c   1.000
_cell.angle_alpha   90.00
_cell.angle_beta   90.00
_cell.angle_gamma   90.00
#
_symmetry.space_group_name_H-M   'P 1'
#
loop_
_entity.id
_entity.type
_entity.pdbx_description
1 polymer ?
#
loop_
_entity_poly.entity_id
_entity_poly.type
_entity_poly.pdbx_seq_one_letter_code
_entity_poly.pdbx_strand_id
1 'polypeptide(L)'
;MNIYPVKAFTKEDLIKIVNEELANTRFRVRVTAINNFDDFNCLFDTNTDKKILVQFVCRGGAAKIRVRAIHRIKNHRKPYTYLFNGQGGKNLETLIYNGEEGKCYSVSRNQLNSYFSFKYGNQVSKEQLDKLSEVAMAIAA
;
A
#
# COMPACT_ATOMS: atom_id res chain seq x y z
N MET A 1 -18.18 -2.54 1.71
CA MET A 1 -16.89 -1.82 1.78
C MET A 1 -15.83 -2.77 1.23
N ASN A 2 -15.12 -2.40 0.16
CA ASN A 2 -14.09 -3.27 -0.43
C ASN A 2 -12.90 -3.35 0.53
N ILE A 3 -12.51 -4.57 0.91
CA ILE A 3 -11.40 -4.84 1.83
C ILE A 3 -10.11 -4.73 1.02
N TYR A 4 -9.36 -3.64 1.21
CA TYR A 4 -8.09 -3.40 0.52
C TYR A 4 -6.95 -4.27 1.10
N PRO A 5 -5.87 -4.47 0.33
CA PRO A 5 -4.77 -5.36 0.73
C PRO A 5 -4.08 -4.89 2.01
N VAL A 6 -4.03 -3.56 2.18
CA VAL A 6 -3.66 -2.93 3.44
C VAL A 6 -4.92 -2.65 4.26
N LYS A 7 -5.32 -3.69 4.95
CA LYS A 7 -6.59 -3.85 5.64
C LYS A 7 -7.12 -2.64 6.43
N ALA A 8 -6.28 -1.86 7.12
CA ALA A 8 -6.74 -0.73 7.93
C ALA A 8 -6.75 0.65 7.21
N PHE A 9 -6.17 0.76 6.01
CA PHE A 9 -6.07 2.03 5.28
C PHE A 9 -7.24 2.20 4.31
N THR A 10 -7.77 3.41 4.18
CA THR A 10 -8.81 3.68 3.17
C THR A 10 -8.21 3.86 1.79
N LYS A 11 -9.06 3.86 0.76
CA LYS A 11 -8.65 4.15 -0.63
C LYS A 11 -7.99 5.53 -0.72
N GLU A 12 -8.57 6.51 -0.04
CA GLU A 12 -8.11 7.89 0.01
C GLU A 12 -6.75 7.99 0.68
N ASP A 13 -6.53 7.25 1.78
CA ASP A 13 -5.24 7.20 2.46
C ASP A 13 -4.15 6.68 1.53
N LEU A 14 -4.41 5.56 0.83
CA LEU A 14 -3.45 4.95 -0.07
C LEU A 14 -3.11 5.88 -1.26
N ILE A 15 -4.11 6.54 -1.85
CA ILE A 15 -3.92 7.53 -2.92
C ILE A 15 -3.06 8.70 -2.41
N LYS A 16 -3.34 9.21 -1.21
CA LYS A 16 -2.57 10.31 -0.60
C LYS A 16 -1.11 9.91 -0.39
N ILE A 17 -0.88 8.74 0.21
CA ILE A 17 0.46 8.20 0.48
C ILE A 17 1.27 8.08 -0.81
N VAL A 18 0.69 7.49 -1.85
CA VAL A 18 1.38 7.30 -3.13
C VAL A 18 1.67 8.63 -3.81
N ASN A 19 0.75 9.59 -3.75
CA ASN A 19 1.00 10.93 -4.28
C ASN A 19 2.08 11.69 -3.48
N GLU A 20 2.18 11.50 -2.16
CA GLU A 20 3.28 12.05 -1.35
C GLU A 20 4.64 11.49 -1.79
N GLU A 21 4.74 10.18 -2.01
CA GLU A 21 5.97 9.54 -2.51
C GLU A 21 6.33 10.03 -3.92
N LEU A 22 5.34 10.11 -4.82
CA LEU A 22 5.53 10.58 -6.19
C LEU A 22 5.89 12.07 -6.28
N ALA A 23 5.44 12.90 -5.34
CA ALA A 23 5.72 14.34 -5.32
C ALA A 23 7.22 14.66 -5.25
N ASN A 24 8.02 13.73 -4.68
CA ASN A 24 9.48 13.87 -4.59
C ASN A 24 10.21 13.43 -5.87
N THR A 25 9.48 12.92 -6.87
CA THR A 25 10.08 12.48 -8.13
C THR A 25 10.08 13.60 -9.17
N ARG A 26 11.01 13.53 -10.12
CA ARG A 26 11.03 14.43 -11.29
C ARG A 26 9.84 14.23 -12.24
N PHE A 27 9.03 13.19 -12.03
CA PHE A 27 7.94 12.84 -12.93
C PHE A 27 6.65 13.54 -12.50
N ARG A 28 6.00 14.23 -13.44
CA ARG A 28 4.69 14.90 -13.22
C ARG A 28 3.54 13.89 -13.26
N VAL A 29 3.59 12.87 -12.42
CA VAL A 29 2.55 11.82 -12.36
C VAL A 29 1.82 11.91 -11.03
N ARG A 30 0.49 11.85 -11.08
CA ARG A 30 -0.37 11.76 -9.90
C ARG A 30 -1.31 10.58 -10.05
N VAL A 31 -1.47 9.79 -9.00
CA VAL A 31 -2.47 8.73 -8.95
C VAL A 31 -3.82 9.32 -8.58
N THR A 32 -4.87 8.85 -9.24
CA THR A 32 -6.24 9.37 -9.10
C THR A 32 -7.21 8.32 -8.57
N ALA A 33 -6.95 7.04 -8.84
CA ALA A 33 -7.79 5.95 -8.40
C ALA A 33 -6.99 4.65 -8.21
N ILE A 34 -7.52 3.77 -7.37
CA ILE A 34 -7.09 2.37 -7.30
C ILE A 34 -7.97 1.58 -8.28
N ASN A 35 -7.33 0.93 -9.24
CA ASN A 35 -7.95 0.14 -10.30
C ASN A 35 -8.18 -1.31 -9.84
N ASN A 36 -7.13 -1.92 -9.30
CA ASN A 36 -7.14 -3.30 -8.83
C ASN A 36 -6.12 -3.48 -7.70
N PHE A 37 -6.21 -4.56 -6.95
CA PHE A 37 -5.32 -4.85 -5.85
C PHE A 37 -5.15 -6.35 -5.63
N ASP A 38 -3.98 -6.74 -5.14
CA ASP A 38 -3.60 -8.13 -4.86
C ASP A 38 -2.57 -8.18 -3.71
N ASP A 39 -2.99 -8.64 -2.53
CA ASP A 39 -2.22 -8.80 -1.29
C ASP A 39 -1.42 -7.60 -0.74
N PHE A 40 -0.33 -7.21 -1.39
CA PHE A 40 0.44 -6.02 -1.03
C PHE A 40 0.73 -5.15 -2.24
N ASN A 41 0.16 -5.49 -3.38
CA ASN A 41 0.31 -4.80 -4.64
C ASN A 41 -1.00 -4.09 -4.97
N CYS A 42 -0.90 -2.81 -5.32
CA CYS A 42 -2.05 -2.03 -5.77
C CYS A 42 -1.74 -1.46 -7.15
N LEU A 43 -2.70 -1.60 -8.06
CA LEU A 43 -2.66 -0.98 -9.37
C LEU A 43 -3.43 0.34 -9.30
N PHE A 44 -2.76 1.43 -9.60
CA PHE A 44 -3.33 2.77 -9.62
C PHE A 44 -3.46 3.29 -11.04
N ASP A 45 -4.57 3.98 -11.29
CA ASP A 45 -4.73 4.84 -12.46
C ASP A 45 -4.15 6.22 -12.17
N THR A 46 -3.57 6.84 -13.19
CA THR A 46 -2.93 8.16 -13.09
C THR A 46 -3.69 9.21 -13.88
N ASN A 47 -3.39 10.48 -13.64
CA ASN A 47 -3.88 11.63 -14.39
C ASN A 47 -3.46 11.66 -15.88
N THR A 48 -2.67 10.70 -16.35
CA THR A 48 -2.18 10.61 -17.74
C THR A 48 -2.64 9.34 -18.45
N ASP A 49 -3.69 8.69 -17.93
CA ASP A 49 -4.22 7.39 -18.38
C ASP A 49 -3.18 6.24 -18.36
N LYS A 50 -2.05 6.47 -17.69
CA LYS A 50 -1.05 5.44 -17.42
C LYS A 50 -1.41 4.71 -16.13
N LYS A 51 -0.95 3.46 -16.04
CA LYS A 51 -1.09 2.66 -14.82
C LYS A 51 0.23 2.55 -14.09
N ILE A 52 0.14 2.63 -12.77
CA ILE A 52 1.27 2.46 -11.85
C ILE A 52 0.99 1.27 -10.94
N LEU A 53 1.95 0.36 -10.84
CA LEU A 53 1.96 -0.70 -9.84
C LEU A 53 2.72 -0.18 -8.61
N VAL A 54 2.06 -0.17 -7.46
CA VAL A 54 2.68 0.17 -6.17
C VAL A 54 2.75 -1.07 -5.32
N GLN A 55 3.93 -1.32 -4.77
CA GLN A 55 4.18 -2.41 -3.84
C GLN A 55 4.30 -1.83 -2.44
N PHE A 56 3.41 -2.24 -1.56
CA PHE A 56 3.45 -1.92 -0.15
C PHE A 56 4.13 -3.03 0.64
N VAL A 57 4.61 -2.70 1.83
CA VAL A 57 5.00 -3.68 2.85
C VAL A 57 4.44 -3.24 4.19
N CYS A 58 3.95 -4.19 4.97
CA CYS A 58 3.56 -3.93 6.36
C CYS A 58 4.81 -3.93 7.24
N ARG A 59 4.86 -3.02 8.23
CA ARG A 59 5.91 -3.01 9.24
C ARG A 59 5.29 -2.94 10.63
N GLY A 60 5.40 -4.02 11.39
CA GLY A 60 4.82 -4.09 12.73
C GLY A 60 3.29 -4.13 12.71
N GLY A 61 2.71 -4.93 11.81
CA GLY A 61 1.28 -5.23 11.77
C GLY A 61 0.42 -4.43 10.78
N ALA A 62 -0.91 -4.59 10.89
CA ALA A 62 -1.89 -4.03 9.95
C ALA A 62 -2.07 -2.50 10.04
N ALA A 63 -1.46 -1.86 11.04
CA ALA A 63 -1.60 -0.43 11.31
C ALA A 63 -0.59 0.44 10.54
N LYS A 64 0.44 -0.17 9.98
CA LYS A 64 1.61 0.55 9.45
C LYS A 64 2.05 -0.03 8.12
N ILE A 65 2.27 0.85 7.15
CA ILE A 65 2.80 0.48 5.83
C ILE A 65 3.97 1.34 5.42
N ARG A 66 4.70 0.83 4.44
CA ARG A 66 5.70 1.53 3.66
C ARG A 66 5.47 1.27 2.19
N VAL A 67 5.86 2.23 1.36
CA VAL A 67 5.97 2.01 -0.08
C VAL A 67 7.33 1.40 -0.36
N ARG A 68 7.34 0.12 -0.76
CA ARG A 68 8.55 -0.60 -1.16
C ARG A 68 9.02 -0.17 -2.54
N ALA A 69 8.08 -0.08 -3.48
CA ALA A 69 8.40 0.33 -4.84
C ALA A 69 7.19 0.91 -5.56
N ILE A 70 7.46 1.80 -6.51
CA ILE A 70 6.48 2.36 -7.44
C ILE A 70 7.00 2.13 -8.85
N HIS A 71 6.22 1.43 -9.68
CA HIS A 71 6.56 1.10 -11.05
C HIS A 71 5.53 1.62 -12.03
N ARG A 72 5.97 2.27 -13.09
CA ARG A 72 5.14 2.58 -14.26
C ARG A 72 5.04 1.35 -15.16
N ILE A 73 3.84 0.99 -15.57
CA ILE A 73 3.64 -0.04 -16.59
C ILE A 73 3.88 0.59 -17.96
N LYS A 74 4.87 0.07 -18.71
CA LYS A 74 5.25 0.62 -20.02
C LYS A 74 4.16 0.36 -21.07
N ASN A 75 3.56 -0.83 -21.05
CA ASN A 75 2.49 -1.22 -21.97
C ASN A 75 1.41 -2.05 -21.24
N HIS A 76 0.20 -1.51 -21.13
CA HIS A 76 -0.91 -2.15 -20.42
C HIS A 76 -1.43 -3.44 -21.07
N ARG A 77 -1.13 -3.68 -22.36
CA ARG A 77 -1.54 -4.90 -23.09
C ARG A 77 -0.56 -6.05 -22.93
N LYS A 78 0.62 -5.81 -22.35
CA LYS A 78 1.65 -6.82 -22.16
C LYS A 78 1.69 -7.22 -20.68
N PRO A 79 1.97 -8.51 -20.39
CA PRO A 79 2.20 -8.93 -19.02
C PRO A 79 3.41 -8.20 -18.44
N TYR A 80 3.42 -8.02 -17.12
CA TYR A 80 4.53 -7.44 -16.38
C TYR A 80 5.02 -8.40 -15.29
N THR A 81 6.29 -8.29 -14.93
CA THR A 81 6.88 -9.06 -13.83
C THR A 81 7.72 -8.14 -12.95
N TYR A 82 7.91 -8.52 -11.69
CA TYR A 82 8.84 -7.90 -10.76
C TYR A 82 9.77 -8.96 -10.17
N LEU A 83 10.95 -8.55 -9.74
CA LEU A 83 11.92 -9.42 -9.06
C LEU A 83 11.51 -9.65 -7.61
N PHE A 84 12.02 -10.71 -6.98
CA PHE A 84 11.70 -11.05 -5.57
C PHE A 84 12.01 -9.91 -4.58
N ASN A 85 12.96 -9.05 -4.92
CA ASN A 85 13.33 -7.89 -4.12
C ASN A 85 12.41 -6.67 -4.32
N GLY A 86 11.45 -6.73 -5.26
CA GLY A 86 10.52 -5.64 -5.58
C GLY A 86 11.01 -4.71 -6.69
N GLN A 87 12.13 -5.00 -7.35
CA GLN A 87 12.57 -4.24 -8.52
C GLN A 87 11.72 -4.57 -9.75
N GLY A 88 11.60 -3.60 -10.66
CA GLY A 88 10.86 -3.77 -11.90
C GLY A 88 11.52 -4.81 -12.80
N GLY A 89 10.77 -5.83 -13.21
CA GLY A 89 11.19 -6.81 -14.20
C GLY A 89 10.71 -6.43 -15.60
N LYS A 90 10.10 -7.40 -16.31
CA LYS A 90 9.61 -7.18 -17.67
C LYS A 90 8.44 -6.20 -17.65
N ASN A 91 8.43 -5.26 -18.59
CA ASN A 91 7.35 -4.28 -18.82
C ASN A 91 7.07 -3.31 -17.64
N LEU A 92 7.96 -3.28 -16.64
CA LEU A 92 7.94 -2.29 -15.56
C LEU A 92 9.07 -1.29 -15.74
N GLU A 93 8.81 -0.05 -15.33
CA GLU A 93 9.80 0.99 -15.16
C GLU A 93 9.73 1.48 -13.72
N THR A 94 10.78 1.24 -12.97
CA THR A 94 10.86 1.65 -11.56
C THR A 94 10.99 3.17 -11.47
N LEU A 95 9.99 3.81 -10.86
CA LEU A 95 9.99 5.23 -10.55
C LEU A 95 10.60 5.48 -9.17
N ILE A 96 10.27 4.62 -8.21
CA ILE A 96 10.78 4.64 -6.83
C ILE A 96 11.07 3.21 -6.42
N TYR A 97 12.20 2.99 -5.75
CA TYR A 97 12.51 1.73 -5.09
C TYR A 97 13.17 2.04 -3.75
N ASN A 98 12.42 1.81 -2.68
CA ASN A 98 12.84 2.06 -1.31
C ASN A 98 13.21 0.76 -0.57
N GLY A 99 12.97 -0.41 -1.18
CA GLY A 99 13.16 -1.70 -0.50
C GLY A 99 12.34 -1.74 0.79
N GLU A 100 13.02 -1.98 1.92
CA GLU A 100 12.41 -1.94 3.25
C GLU A 100 12.59 -0.60 3.98
N GLU A 101 13.34 0.35 3.42
CA GLU A 101 13.80 1.57 4.11
C GLU A 101 12.89 2.80 3.88
N GLY A 102 11.77 2.63 3.17
CA GLY A 102 10.84 3.72 2.85
C GLY A 102 10.17 4.38 4.06
N LYS A 103 9.59 5.56 3.83
CA LYS A 103 8.80 6.30 4.84
C LYS A 103 7.67 5.42 5.37
N CYS A 104 7.48 5.46 6.69
CA CYS A 104 6.44 4.70 7.36
C CYS A 104 5.18 5.54 7.55
N TYR A 105 4.06 5.00 7.10
CA TYR A 105 2.73 5.59 7.22
C TYR A 105 1.93 4.78 8.22
N SER A 106 1.24 5.46 9.12
CA SER A 106 0.45 4.84 10.19
C SER A 106 -1.01 5.29 10.09
N VAL A 107 -1.95 4.38 10.31
CA VAL A 107 -3.37 4.78 10.44
C VAL A 107 -3.65 5.40 11.79
N SER A 108 -4.66 6.27 11.83
CA SER A 108 -5.16 6.79 13.09
C SER A 108 -5.81 5.68 13.93
N ARG A 109 -5.80 5.86 15.25
CA ARG A 109 -6.43 4.92 16.18
C ARG A 109 -7.93 4.73 15.90
N ASN A 110 -8.63 5.79 15.51
CA ASN A 110 -10.05 5.72 15.19
C ASN A 110 -10.30 4.86 13.94
N GLN A 111 -9.48 4.98 12.89
CA GLN A 111 -9.56 4.11 11.71
C GLN A 111 -9.25 2.65 12.05
N LEU A 112 -8.25 2.43 12.92
CA LEU A 112 -7.92 1.09 13.41
C LEU A 112 -9.13 0.47 14.12
N ASN A 113 -9.76 1.20 15.04
CA ASN A 113 -10.95 0.76 15.77
C ASN A 113 -12.12 0.46 14.83
N SER A 114 -12.37 1.33 13.85
CA SER A 114 -13.42 1.12 12.84
C SER A 114 -13.16 -0.14 12.02
N TYR A 115 -11.92 -0.37 11.59
CA TYR A 115 -11.53 -1.57 10.86
C TYR A 115 -11.75 -2.85 11.68
N PHE A 116 -11.25 -2.88 12.92
CA PHE A 116 -11.38 -4.05 13.78
C PHE A 116 -12.82 -4.30 14.20
N SER A 117 -13.58 -3.25 14.52
CA SER A 117 -15.01 -3.37 14.88
C SER A 117 -15.83 -3.89 13.71
N PHE A 118 -15.55 -3.43 12.48
CA PHE A 118 -16.20 -3.94 11.28
C PHE A 118 -15.87 -5.41 11.01
N LYS A 119 -14.59 -5.80 11.14
CA LYS A 119 -14.12 -7.14 10.78
C LYS A 119 -14.48 -8.21 11.81
N TYR A 120 -14.46 -7.87 13.10
CA TYR A 120 -14.62 -8.84 14.20
C TYR A 120 -15.91 -8.63 15.01
N GLY A 121 -16.76 -7.67 14.62
CA GLY A 121 -18.11 -7.49 15.18
C GLY A 121 -18.18 -6.94 16.61
N ASN A 122 -17.04 -6.65 17.25
CA ASN A 122 -16.96 -6.15 18.63
C ASN A 122 -16.11 -4.87 18.69
N GLN A 123 -16.52 -3.91 19.54
CA GLN A 123 -15.64 -2.80 19.93
C GLN A 123 -14.43 -3.38 20.65
N VAL A 124 -13.28 -3.33 19.98
CA VAL A 124 -12.03 -3.85 20.52
C VAL A 124 -11.50 -2.90 21.59
N SER A 125 -11.20 -3.42 22.78
CA SER A 125 -10.70 -2.61 23.89
C SER A 125 -9.30 -2.04 23.60
N LYS A 126 -8.88 -0.97 24.30
CA LYS A 126 -7.55 -0.35 24.13
C LYS A 126 -6.42 -1.38 24.19
N GLU A 127 -6.42 -2.25 25.19
CA GLU A 127 -5.39 -3.29 25.38
C GLU A 127 -5.42 -4.36 24.27
N GLN A 128 -6.59 -4.68 23.74
CA GLN A 128 -6.70 -5.62 22.62
C GLN A 128 -6.22 -5.00 21.31
N LEU A 129 -6.43 -3.70 21.09
CA LEU A 129 -5.88 -2.99 19.93
C LEU A 129 -4.36 -2.93 19.99
N ASP A 130 -3.81 -2.60 21.16
CA ASP A 130 -2.36 -2.56 21.39
C ASP A 130 -1.76 -3.96 21.15
N LYS A 131 -2.39 -5.02 21.69
CA LYS A 131 -2.03 -6.41 21.39
C LYS A 131 -2.24 -6.83 19.95
N LEU A 132 -3.22 -6.32 19.20
CA LEU A 132 -3.43 -6.68 17.79
C LEU A 132 -2.45 -5.96 16.86
N SER A 133 -2.02 -4.75 17.23
CA SER A 133 -0.83 -4.15 16.63
C SER A 133 0.43 -4.98 16.90
N GLU A 134 0.53 -5.64 18.07
CA GLU A 134 1.65 -6.51 18.42
C GLU A 134 1.56 -7.96 17.87
N VAL A 135 0.39 -8.59 17.82
CA VAL A 135 0.19 -9.97 17.35
C VAL A 135 0.32 -10.06 15.83
N ALA A 136 -0.02 -8.99 15.11
CA ALA A 136 0.34 -8.86 13.70
C ALA A 136 1.87 -8.73 13.49
N MET A 137 2.69 -8.61 14.55
CA MET A 137 4.14 -8.76 14.50
C MET A 137 4.61 -10.22 14.57
N ALA A 138 3.79 -11.16 15.08
CA ALA A 138 4.18 -12.56 15.26
C ALA A 138 3.92 -13.46 14.05
N ILE A 139 3.15 -13.01 13.05
CA ILE A 139 2.84 -13.76 11.82
C ILE A 139 3.75 -13.31 10.64
N ALA A 140 4.63 -12.33 10.86
CA ALA A 140 5.55 -11.79 9.86
C ALA A 140 7.04 -11.96 10.22
N ALA A 141 7.35 -12.91 11.12
CA ALA A 141 8.69 -13.44 11.37
C ALA A 141 8.77 -14.86 10.81
#